data_AF-A0A536Q2S6-F1
#
_entry.id   AF-A0A536Q2S6-F1
#
_cell.length_a   1.000
_cell.length_b   1.000
_cell.length_c   1.000
_cell.angle_alpha   90.00
_cell.angle_beta   90.00
_cell.angle_gamma   90.00
#
_symmetry.space_group_name_H-M   'P 1'
#
loop_
_entity.id
_entity.type
_entity.pdbx_description
1 polymer ?
#
loop_
_entity_poly.entity_id
_entity_poly.type
_entity_poly.pdbx_seq_one_letter_code
_entity_poly.pdbx_strand_id
1 'polypeptide(L)'
;MLFGVLTGLAVLGGIALLVVLFLQRGREGVDLSLSGLLRVYLYFASLAGVVAFTVGLAGILAYVLAAAFGLEVIYGPGQPRPVPAIAPVCPPNATCPPFLTPFPQQVIPDDRIRRQGEDLVRGATFVVFGGIFWGAHWFARRSLAQVDEHGSGLYRAYLMLGTAIFGIATIALLPTGIYQALSYIVPASQFSFRPGAGEALSGGLAALPLWLAYLWLVMRALRTAPAPPAA
;
A
#
# COMPACT_ATOMS: atom_id res chain seq x y z
N MET A 1 -6.27 2.75 13.18
CA MET A 1 -6.79 1.55 12.48
C MET A 1 -8.18 1.77 11.88
N LEU A 2 -9.17 2.26 12.64
CA LEU A 2 -10.52 2.53 12.12
C LEU A 2 -10.53 3.48 10.91
N PHE A 3 -9.78 4.59 10.97
CA PHE A 3 -9.63 5.53 9.85
C PHE A 3 -9.08 4.87 8.59
N GLY A 4 -8.01 4.05 8.69
CA GLY A 4 -7.44 3.36 7.54
C GLY A 4 -8.38 2.32 6.91
N VAL A 5 -9.15 1.60 7.75
CA VAL A 5 -10.18 0.67 7.28
C VAL A 5 -11.33 1.41 6.61
N LEU A 6 -11.78 2.53 7.17
CA LEU A 6 -12.83 3.38 6.61
C LEU A 6 -12.40 4.03 5.29
N THR A 7 -11.16 4.49 5.18
CA THR A 7 -10.61 5.02 3.93
C THR A 7 -10.52 3.91 2.88
N GLY A 8 -10.06 2.71 3.24
CA GLY A 8 -10.04 1.55 2.36
C GLY A 8 -11.43 1.17 1.86
N LEU A 9 -12.43 1.12 2.75
CA LEU A 9 -13.82 0.83 2.42
C LEU A 9 -14.47 1.95 1.59
N ALA A 10 -14.16 3.21 1.86
CA ALA A 10 -14.67 4.35 1.09
C ALA A 10 -14.08 4.38 -0.32
N VAL A 11 -12.79 4.05 -0.47
CA VAL A 11 -12.15 3.92 -1.77
C VAL A 11 -12.76 2.74 -2.53
N LEU A 12 -12.86 1.55 -1.92
CA LEU A 12 -13.50 0.37 -2.53
C LEU A 12 -14.98 0.61 -2.87
N GLY A 13 -15.72 1.31 -2.00
CA GLY A 13 -17.10 1.70 -2.21
C GLY A 13 -17.27 2.72 -3.34
N GLY A 14 -16.40 3.73 -3.40
CA GLY A 14 -16.40 4.71 -4.50
C GLY A 14 -16.01 4.10 -5.84
N ILE A 15 -15.08 3.15 -5.83
CA ILE A 15 -14.68 2.31 -6.95
C ILE A 15 -15.86 1.46 -7.45
N ALA A 16 -16.55 0.77 -6.54
CA ALA A 16 -17.72 -0.03 -6.88
C ALA A 16 -18.85 0.86 -7.42
N LEU A 17 -19.09 2.03 -6.82
CA LEU A 17 -20.08 3.00 -7.28
C LEU A 17 -19.75 3.53 -8.68
N LEU A 18 -18.48 3.86 -8.95
CA LEU A 18 -18.02 4.30 -10.27
C LEU A 18 -18.20 3.22 -11.32
N VAL A 19 -17.88 1.95 -11.00
CA VAL A 19 -18.12 0.82 -11.89
C VAL A 19 -19.61 0.66 -12.19
N VAL A 20 -20.47 0.74 -11.18
CA VAL A 20 -21.93 0.65 -11.35
C VAL A 20 -22.46 1.78 -12.22
N LEU A 21 -22.04 3.03 -11.97
CA LEU A 21 -22.46 4.19 -12.77
C LEU A 21 -21.93 4.12 -14.22
N PHE A 22 -20.74 3.55 -14.42
CA PHE A 22 -20.17 3.39 -15.75
C PHE A 22 -20.86 2.26 -16.54
N LEU A 23 -21.24 1.17 -15.87
CA LEU A 23 -22.03 0.08 -16.45
C LEU A 23 -23.46 0.55 -16.79
N GLN A 24 -24.05 1.43 -15.99
CA GLN A 24 -25.39 2.00 -16.25
C GLN A 24 -25.44 2.94 -17.47
N ARG A 25 -24.31 3.53 -17.89
CA ARG A 25 -24.25 4.42 -19.07
C ARG A 25 -24.05 3.69 -20.40
N GLY A 26 -23.65 2.41 -20.39
CA GLY A 26 -23.59 1.57 -21.58
C GLY A 26 -24.98 1.01 -21.89
N ARG A 27 -25.50 1.24 -23.10
CA ARG A 27 -26.89 0.94 -23.53
C ARG A 27 -27.25 -0.56 -23.62
N GLU A 28 -26.46 -1.44 -23.02
CA GLU A 28 -26.71 -2.88 -22.95
C GLU A 28 -26.80 -3.25 -21.47
N GLY A 29 -27.98 -3.69 -21.04
CA GLY A 29 -28.24 -4.05 -19.65
C GLY A 29 -27.20 -5.04 -19.13
N VAL A 30 -26.90 -4.96 -17.84
CA VAL A 30 -26.05 -5.94 -17.16
C VAL A 30 -26.64 -7.33 -17.41
N ASP A 31 -25.88 -8.20 -18.06
CA ASP A 31 -26.29 -9.59 -18.23
C ASP A 31 -26.29 -10.27 -16.86
N LEU A 32 -27.48 -10.37 -16.26
CA LEU A 32 -27.72 -11.04 -14.98
C LEU A 32 -27.74 -12.56 -15.12
N SER A 33 -27.37 -13.10 -16.28
CA SER A 33 -27.09 -14.53 -16.42
C SER A 33 -25.99 -14.96 -15.45
N LEU A 34 -26.01 -16.24 -15.09
CA LEU A 34 -24.96 -16.85 -14.26
C LEU A 34 -23.56 -16.61 -14.83
N SER A 35 -23.44 -16.66 -16.17
CA SER A 35 -22.18 -16.41 -16.89
C SER A 35 -21.71 -14.96 -16.76
N GLY A 36 -22.62 -13.99 -16.88
CA GLY A 36 -22.31 -12.57 -16.69
C GLY A 36 -21.87 -12.25 -15.26
N LEU A 37 -22.60 -12.77 -14.27
CA LEU A 37 -22.28 -12.61 -12.85
C LEU A 37 -20.93 -13.26 -12.48
N LEU A 38 -20.66 -14.47 -12.99
CA LEU A 38 -19.37 -15.14 -12.79
C LEU A 38 -18.21 -14.32 -13.35
N ARG A 39 -18.36 -13.74 -14.55
CA ARG A 39 -17.32 -12.87 -15.14
C ARG A 39 -17.06 -11.65 -14.26
N VAL A 40 -18.10 -10.95 -13.82
CA VAL A 40 -17.97 -9.79 -12.91
C VAL A 40 -17.21 -10.18 -11.65
N TYR A 41 -17.59 -11.30 -11.02
CA TYR A 41 -16.89 -11.84 -9.86
C TYR A 41 -15.41 -12.10 -10.15
N LEU A 42 -15.07 -12.78 -11.24
CA LEU A 42 -13.69 -13.11 -11.59
C LEU A 42 -12.82 -11.86 -11.83
N TYR A 43 -13.36 -10.82 -12.47
CA TYR A 43 -12.66 -9.55 -12.65
C TYR A 43 -12.43 -8.82 -11.33
N PHE A 44 -13.46 -8.75 -10.48
CA PHE A 44 -13.37 -8.12 -9.18
C PHE A 44 -12.39 -8.86 -8.26
N ALA A 45 -12.51 -10.19 -8.18
CA ALA A 45 -11.62 -11.03 -7.39
C ALA A 45 -10.17 -10.99 -7.91
N SER A 46 -9.96 -10.99 -9.23
CA SER A 46 -8.63 -10.79 -9.80
C SER A 46 -8.03 -9.44 -9.39
N LEU A 47 -8.81 -8.35 -9.44
CA LEU A 47 -8.35 -7.03 -8.97
C LEU A 47 -8.03 -7.03 -7.47
N ALA A 48 -8.90 -7.62 -6.64
CA ALA A 48 -8.68 -7.75 -5.21
C ALA A 48 -7.39 -8.54 -4.89
N GLY A 49 -7.11 -9.60 -5.67
CA GLY A 49 -5.86 -10.34 -5.60
C GLY A 49 -4.63 -9.47 -5.90
N VAL A 50 -4.68 -8.63 -6.94
CA VAL A 50 -3.59 -7.68 -7.24
C VAL A 50 -3.42 -6.68 -6.10
N VAL A 51 -4.50 -6.16 -5.52
CA VAL A 51 -4.42 -5.24 -4.38
C VAL A 51 -3.77 -5.92 -3.17
N ALA A 52 -4.20 -7.13 -2.81
CA ALA A 52 -3.60 -7.91 -1.72
C ALA A 52 -2.11 -8.18 -1.97
N PHE A 53 -1.75 -8.57 -3.20
CA PHE A 53 -0.36 -8.75 -3.62
C PHE A 53 0.46 -7.46 -3.44
N THR A 54 -0.09 -6.31 -3.83
CA THR A 54 0.57 -5.00 -3.73
C THR A 54 0.81 -4.60 -2.27
N VAL A 55 -0.17 -4.84 -1.39
CA VAL A 55 -0.02 -4.62 0.05
C VAL A 55 1.10 -5.48 0.61
N GLY A 56 1.19 -6.74 0.16
CA GLY A 56 2.30 -7.61 0.52
C GLY A 56 3.66 -7.09 0.05
N LEU A 57 3.71 -6.65 -1.21
CA LEU A 57 4.93 -6.10 -1.81
C LEU A 57 5.42 -4.85 -1.07
N ALA A 58 4.49 -3.99 -0.62
CA ALA A 58 4.82 -2.83 0.21
C ALA A 58 5.49 -3.25 1.53
N GLY A 59 4.99 -4.29 2.22
CA GLY A 59 5.62 -4.81 3.45
C GLY A 59 7.04 -5.33 3.21
N ILE A 60 7.26 -6.07 2.13
CA ILE A 60 8.61 -6.55 1.75
C ILE A 60 9.51 -5.37 1.42
N LEU A 61 9.02 -4.37 0.67
CA LEU A 61 9.80 -3.17 0.36
C LEU A 61 10.15 -2.38 1.63
N ALA A 62 9.24 -2.25 2.59
CA ALA A 62 9.54 -1.61 3.87
C ALA A 62 10.68 -2.33 4.60
N TYR A 63 10.65 -3.67 4.64
CA TYR A 63 11.74 -4.48 5.19
C TYR A 63 13.08 -4.22 4.49
N VAL A 64 13.11 -4.28 3.15
CA VAL A 64 14.33 -4.07 2.34
C VAL A 64 14.85 -2.65 2.51
N LEU A 65 13.98 -1.65 2.45
CA LEU A 65 14.34 -0.25 2.64
C LEU A 65 14.91 -0.02 4.05
N ALA A 66 14.35 -0.65 5.08
CA ALA A 66 14.85 -0.52 6.45
C ALA A 66 16.23 -1.16 6.62
N ALA A 67 16.47 -2.29 5.94
CA ALA A 67 17.78 -2.93 5.93
C ALA A 67 18.83 -2.08 5.17
N ALA A 68 18.43 -1.38 4.10
CA ALA A 68 19.34 -0.59 3.28
C ALA A 68 19.62 0.82 3.83
N PHE A 69 18.58 1.52 4.32
CA PHE A 69 18.65 2.93 4.72
C PHE A 69 18.57 3.14 6.23
N GLY A 70 18.36 2.08 7.00
CA GLY A 70 18.29 2.10 8.45
C GLY A 70 16.87 2.18 9.01
N LEU A 71 16.70 1.62 10.21
CA LEU A 71 15.41 1.56 10.91
C LEU A 71 14.82 2.93 11.21
N GLU A 72 15.67 3.94 11.46
CA GLU A 72 15.21 5.28 11.81
C GLU A 72 14.55 6.01 10.64
N VAL A 73 15.13 5.91 9.44
CA VAL A 73 14.56 6.56 8.25
C VAL A 73 13.19 5.94 7.90
N ILE A 74 13.06 4.63 8.04
CA ILE A 74 11.88 3.89 7.61
C ILE A 74 10.79 3.85 8.68
N TYR A 75 11.14 3.61 9.95
CA TYR A 75 10.17 3.49 11.04
C TYR A 75 10.05 4.72 11.94
N GLY A 76 10.92 5.71 11.74
CA GLY A 76 10.98 6.90 12.58
C GLY A 76 11.97 6.77 13.75
N PRO A 77 12.16 7.87 14.49
CA PRO A 77 12.98 7.88 15.69
C PRO A 77 12.42 6.90 16.73
N GLY A 78 13.33 6.24 17.46
CA GLY A 78 12.95 5.36 18.56
C GLY A 78 12.19 6.13 19.64
N GLN A 79 11.37 5.42 20.42
CA GLN A 79 10.68 6.00 21.58
C GLN A 79 11.71 6.69 22.49
N PRO A 80 11.47 7.95 22.90
CA PRO A 80 12.37 8.63 23.82
C PRO A 80 12.46 7.82 25.10
N ARG A 81 13.67 7.40 25.48
CA ARG A 81 13.91 6.67 26.73
C ARG A 81 13.56 7.62 27.88
N PRO A 82 12.58 7.30 28.73
CA PRO A 82 12.33 8.10 29.93
C PRO A 82 13.54 7.93 30.83
N VAL A 83 14.45 8.90 30.82
CA VAL A 83 15.50 8.99 31.83
C VAL A 83 14.80 9.44 33.10
N PRO A 84 14.85 8.64 34.20
CA PRO A 84 14.25 9.06 35.45
C PRO A 84 14.83 10.42 35.85
N ALA A 85 13.98 11.43 35.98
CA ALA A 85 14.36 12.73 36.54
C ALA A 85 14.51 12.58 38.06
N ILE A 86 15.51 11.82 38.49
CA ILE A 86 15.88 11.72 39.91
C ILE A 86 16.94 12.79 40.12
N ALA A 87 16.49 14.02 40.36
CA ALA A 87 17.38 15.03 40.90
C ALA A 87 17.81 14.55 42.29
N PRO A 88 19.11 14.47 42.60
CA PRO A 88 19.53 14.17 43.96
C PRO A 88 19.04 15.33 44.83
N VAL A 89 18.20 15.03 45.83
CA VAL A 89 17.84 16.00 46.87
C VAL A 89 19.04 16.13 47.79
N CYS A 90 20.09 16.78 47.30
CA CYS A 90 21.26 17.12 48.10
C CYS A 90 21.01 18.47 48.77
N PRO A 91 21.38 18.63 50.05
CA PRO A 91 21.39 19.93 50.69
C PRO A 91 22.25 20.93 49.89
N PRO A 92 21.90 22.23 49.89
CA PRO A 92 22.82 23.25 49.39
C PRO A 92 24.15 23.14 50.15
N ASN A 93 25.26 23.05 49.40
CA ASN A 93 26.65 22.80 49.86
C ASN A 93 27.09 21.34 50.11
N ALA A 94 26.33 20.33 49.70
CA ALA A 94 26.83 18.94 49.71
C ALA A 94 27.27 18.46 48.31
N THR A 95 28.46 17.86 48.21
CA THR A 95 28.85 17.06 47.04
C THR A 95 28.03 15.77 47.02
N CYS A 96 27.13 15.63 46.05
CA CYS A 96 26.37 14.39 45.88
C CYS A 96 27.32 13.25 45.48
N PRO A 97 27.16 12.04 46.03
CA PRO A 97 27.88 10.87 45.54
C PRO A 97 27.52 10.61 44.06
N PRO A 98 28.44 10.05 43.25
CA PRO A 98 28.11 9.64 41.89
C PRO A 98 26.94 8.65 41.93
N PHE A 99 25.93 8.89 41.09
CA PHE A 99 24.80 7.98 40.95
C PHE A 99 25.30 6.59 40.53
N LEU A 100 25.34 5.66 41.47
CA LEU A 100 25.27 4.24 41.15
C LEU A 100 23.80 3.95 40.90
N THR A 101 23.39 3.90 39.63
CA THR A 101 22.05 3.47 39.24
C THR A 101 21.74 2.14 39.94
N PRO A 102 20.79 2.07 40.91
CA PRO A 102 20.55 0.86 41.69
C PRO A 102 19.87 -0.24 40.87
N PHE A 103 19.36 0.12 39.70
CA PHE A 103 18.66 -0.77 38.80
C PHE A 103 19.50 -0.96 37.55
N PRO A 104 19.76 -2.21 37.11
CA PRO A 104 20.30 -2.42 35.77
C PRO A 104 19.37 -1.71 34.79
N GLN A 105 19.91 -0.85 33.93
CA GLN A 105 19.14 -0.30 32.82
C GLN A 105 18.58 -1.51 32.07
N GLN A 106 17.27 -1.74 32.17
CA GLN A 106 16.63 -2.77 31.39
C GLN A 106 16.91 -2.44 29.92
N VAL A 107 17.51 -3.40 29.21
CA VAL A 107 17.69 -3.30 27.77
C VAL A 107 16.28 -3.37 27.18
N ILE A 108 15.64 -2.22 26.98
CA ILE A 108 14.34 -2.14 26.32
C ILE A 108 14.59 -2.51 24.85
N PRO A 109 14.01 -3.61 24.34
CA PRO A 109 14.17 -4.00 22.95
C PRO A 109 13.67 -2.90 22.01
N ASP A 110 14.38 -2.66 20.92
CA ASP A 110 13.95 -1.69 19.90
C ASP A 110 12.75 -2.26 19.14
N ASP A 111 11.56 -1.70 19.39
CA ASP A 111 10.31 -2.08 18.73
C ASP A 111 10.40 -2.04 17.20
N ARG A 112 11.30 -1.23 16.62
CA ARG A 112 11.46 -1.11 15.18
C ARG A 112 12.00 -2.40 14.55
N ILE A 113 12.84 -3.15 15.26
CA ILE A 113 13.34 -4.46 14.81
C ILE A 113 12.17 -5.45 14.71
N ARG A 114 11.27 -5.43 15.71
CA ARG A 114 10.06 -6.26 15.70
C ARG A 114 9.14 -5.88 14.54
N ARG A 115 8.88 -4.58 14.34
CA ARG A 115 8.05 -4.07 13.23
C ARG A 115 8.64 -4.47 11.87
N GLN A 116 9.96 -4.40 11.71
CA GLN A 116 10.64 -4.86 10.51
C GLN A 116 10.39 -6.35 10.21
N GLY A 117 10.47 -7.19 11.24
CA GLY A 117 10.14 -8.61 11.11
C GLY A 117 8.66 -8.84 10.77
N GLU A 118 7.75 -8.11 11.42
CA GLU A 118 6.31 -8.18 11.15
C GLU A 118 5.96 -7.77 9.72
N ASP A 119 6.59 -6.71 9.19
CA ASP A 119 6.40 -6.26 7.80
C ASP A 119 6.86 -7.29 6.78
N LEU A 120 7.98 -7.98 7.04
CA LEU A 120 8.45 -9.05 6.18
C LEU A 120 7.49 -10.24 6.18
N VAL A 121 7.10 -10.73 7.37
CA VAL A 121 6.21 -11.89 7.50
C VAL A 121 4.84 -11.61 6.91
N ARG A 122 4.25 -10.45 7.25
CA ARG A 122 2.99 -10.00 6.66
C ARG A 122 3.13 -9.81 5.15
N GLY A 123 4.20 -9.15 4.72
CA GLY A 123 4.49 -8.88 3.32
C GLY A 123 4.55 -10.16 2.49
N ALA A 124 5.36 -11.12 2.91
CA ALA A 124 5.50 -12.43 2.27
C ALA A 124 4.16 -13.18 2.23
N THR A 125 3.39 -13.17 3.32
CA THR A 125 2.07 -13.80 3.37
C THR A 125 1.13 -13.21 2.32
N PHE A 126 1.00 -11.88 2.27
CA PHE A 126 0.11 -11.21 1.32
C PHE A 126 0.57 -11.34 -0.14
N VAL A 127 1.88 -11.37 -0.41
CA VAL A 127 2.42 -11.64 -1.76
C VAL A 127 2.05 -13.05 -2.21
N VAL A 128 2.27 -14.06 -1.36
CA VAL A 128 1.99 -15.46 -1.71
C VAL A 128 0.49 -15.68 -1.92
N PHE A 129 -0.32 -15.34 -0.92
CA PHE A 129 -1.77 -15.55 -1.01
C PHE A 129 -2.43 -14.64 -2.05
N GLY A 130 -2.04 -13.36 -2.12
CA GLY A 130 -2.53 -12.43 -3.13
C GLY A 130 -2.14 -12.85 -4.55
N GLY A 131 -0.92 -13.33 -4.74
CA GLY A 131 -0.43 -13.85 -6.02
C GLY A 131 -1.15 -15.12 -6.46
N ILE A 132 -1.33 -16.09 -5.57
CA ILE A 132 -2.09 -17.32 -5.85
C ILE A 132 -3.55 -16.97 -6.16
N PHE A 133 -4.18 -16.12 -5.35
CA PHE A 133 -5.56 -15.72 -5.55
C PHE A 133 -5.75 -14.97 -6.87
N TRP A 134 -4.89 -14.01 -7.17
CA TRP A 134 -4.88 -13.31 -8.46
C TRP A 134 -4.67 -14.27 -9.63
N GLY A 135 -3.68 -15.15 -9.54
CA GLY A 135 -3.34 -16.12 -10.59
C GLY A 135 -4.47 -17.10 -10.88
N ALA A 136 -5.12 -17.63 -9.84
CA ALA A 136 -6.26 -18.53 -9.99
C ALA A 136 -7.44 -17.84 -10.70
N HIS A 137 -7.79 -16.61 -10.30
CA HIS A 137 -8.89 -15.87 -10.92
C HIS A 137 -8.54 -15.37 -12.33
N TRP A 138 -7.28 -14.99 -12.56
CA TRP A 138 -6.78 -14.65 -13.88
C TRP A 138 -6.87 -15.84 -14.83
N PHE A 139 -6.47 -17.03 -14.36
CA PHE A 139 -6.54 -18.27 -15.14
C PHE A 139 -7.99 -18.65 -15.45
N ALA A 140 -8.87 -18.64 -14.44
CA ALA A 140 -10.30 -18.93 -14.61
C ALA A 140 -10.97 -17.98 -15.62
N ARG A 141 -10.65 -16.69 -15.56
CA ARG A 141 -11.11 -15.72 -16.56
C ARG A 141 -10.61 -16.09 -17.95
N ARG A 142 -9.31 -16.39 -18.08
CA ARG A 142 -8.70 -16.73 -19.37
C ARG A 142 -9.29 -18.02 -19.96
N SER A 143 -9.64 -19.01 -19.15
CA SER A 143 -10.28 -20.24 -19.62
C SER A 143 -11.73 -20.06 -20.06
N LEU A 144 -12.43 -19.04 -19.55
CA LEU A 144 -13.82 -18.74 -19.89
C LEU A 144 -13.94 -17.67 -21.00
N ALA A 145 -12.80 -17.18 -21.50
CA ALA A 145 -12.79 -16.05 -22.41
C ALA A 145 -13.27 -16.41 -23.80
N GLN A 146 -14.33 -15.72 -24.26
CA GLN A 146 -14.81 -15.79 -25.63
C GLN A 146 -14.06 -14.78 -26.51
N VAL A 147 -14.08 -14.99 -27.83
CA VAL A 147 -13.28 -14.26 -28.84
C VAL A 147 -13.43 -12.73 -28.74
N ASP A 148 -14.56 -12.21 -28.22
CA ASP A 148 -14.86 -10.78 -28.12
C ASP A 148 -14.56 -10.12 -26.76
N GLU A 149 -13.96 -10.83 -25.79
CA GLU A 149 -13.83 -10.33 -24.42
C GLU A 149 -12.97 -9.05 -24.28
N HIS A 150 -11.98 -8.86 -25.15
CA HIS A 150 -11.12 -7.66 -25.16
C HIS A 150 -11.87 -6.40 -25.61
N GLY A 151 -13.02 -6.55 -26.29
CA GLY A 151 -13.92 -5.47 -26.64
C GLY A 151 -14.92 -5.10 -25.54
N SER A 152 -15.07 -5.96 -24.52
CA SER A 152 -16.13 -5.84 -23.52
C SER A 152 -15.95 -4.62 -22.60
N GLY A 153 -17.09 -4.02 -22.20
CA GLY A 153 -17.11 -2.93 -21.21
C GLY A 153 -16.53 -3.35 -19.85
N LEU A 154 -16.66 -4.62 -19.47
CA LEU A 154 -16.15 -5.16 -18.21
C LEU A 154 -14.61 -5.18 -18.17
N TYR A 155 -13.96 -5.63 -19.25
CA TYR A 155 -12.50 -5.58 -19.37
C TYR A 155 -11.98 -4.14 -19.30
N ARG A 156 -12.64 -3.22 -20.01
CA ARG A 156 -12.30 -1.78 -19.97
C ARG A 156 -12.47 -1.20 -18.57
N ALA A 157 -13.56 -1.52 -17.89
CA ALA A 157 -13.80 -1.09 -16.51
C ALA A 157 -12.72 -1.60 -15.57
N TYR A 158 -12.35 -2.89 -15.67
CA TYR A 158 -11.25 -3.48 -14.89
C TYR A 158 -9.92 -2.74 -15.11
N LEU A 159 -9.56 -2.46 -16.36
CA LEU A 159 -8.32 -1.74 -16.66
C LEU A 159 -8.33 -0.30 -16.14
N MET A 160 -9.43 0.44 -16.38
CA MET A 160 -9.58 1.82 -15.90
C MET A 160 -9.54 1.87 -14.37
N LEU A 161 -10.19 0.91 -13.71
CA LEU A 161 -10.23 0.84 -12.27
C LEU A 161 -8.86 0.55 -11.66
N GLY A 162 -8.14 -0.44 -12.19
CA GLY A 162 -6.75 -0.69 -11.79
C GLY A 162 -5.86 0.53 -12.00
N THR A 163 -5.98 1.19 -13.16
CA THR A 163 -5.23 2.42 -13.46
C THR A 163 -5.53 3.52 -12.43
N ALA A 164 -6.80 3.74 -12.08
CA ALA A 164 -7.21 4.75 -11.12
C ALA A 164 -6.71 4.43 -9.70
N ILE A 165 -6.91 3.20 -9.21
CA ILE A 165 -6.48 2.76 -7.87
C ILE A 165 -4.99 2.97 -7.69
N PHE A 166 -4.19 2.37 -8.58
CA PHE A 166 -2.73 2.41 -8.44
C PHE A 166 -2.16 3.79 -8.78
N GLY A 167 -2.79 4.54 -9.68
CA GLY A 167 -2.41 5.92 -9.99
C GLY A 167 -2.61 6.87 -8.81
N ILE A 168 -3.79 6.82 -8.17
CA ILE A 168 -4.07 7.61 -6.96
C ILE A 168 -3.11 7.22 -5.83
N ALA A 169 -2.93 5.92 -5.60
CA ALA A 169 -1.98 5.44 -4.60
C ALA A 169 -0.56 5.95 -4.86
N THR A 170 -0.08 5.89 -6.11
CA THR A 170 1.24 6.38 -6.49
C THR A 170 1.38 7.89 -6.23
N ILE A 171 0.41 8.70 -6.67
CA ILE A 171 0.46 10.17 -6.52
C ILE A 171 0.35 10.61 -5.06
N ALA A 172 -0.43 9.90 -4.23
CA ALA A 172 -0.56 10.23 -2.81
C ALA A 172 0.66 9.77 -2.00
N LEU A 173 1.12 8.54 -2.23
CA LEU A 173 2.11 7.90 -1.35
C LEU A 173 3.55 8.21 -1.77
N LEU A 174 3.87 8.18 -3.06
CA LEU A 174 5.26 8.26 -3.51
C LEU A 174 5.90 9.64 -3.21
N PRO A 175 5.28 10.79 -3.55
CA PRO A 175 5.85 12.10 -3.19
C PRO A 175 5.97 12.28 -1.68
N THR A 176 4.97 11.83 -0.92
CA THR A 176 4.96 11.88 0.54
C THR A 176 6.13 11.06 1.13
N GLY A 177 6.32 9.82 0.66
CA GLY A 177 7.39 8.94 1.11
C GLY A 177 8.78 9.46 0.75
N ILE A 178 8.95 10.02 -0.46
CA ILE A 178 10.20 10.67 -0.87
C ILE A 178 10.51 11.86 0.04
N TYR A 179 9.53 12.74 0.29
CA TYR A 179 9.69 13.87 1.18
C TYR A 179 10.08 13.42 2.60
N GLN A 180 9.39 12.42 3.15
CA GLN A 180 9.68 11.87 4.47
C GLN A 180 11.10 11.30 4.55
N ALA A 181 11.55 10.56 3.54
CA ALA A 181 12.90 10.00 3.50
C ALA A 181 13.96 11.11 3.40
N LEU A 182 13.76 12.10 2.54
CA LEU A 182 14.69 13.23 2.38
C LEU A 182 14.74 14.15 3.62
N SER A 183 13.68 14.19 4.44
CA SER A 183 13.66 14.98 5.66
C SER A 183 14.76 14.60 6.66
N TYR A 184 15.30 13.38 6.57
CA TYR A 184 16.41 12.91 7.40
C TYR A 184 17.77 13.52 7.03
N ILE A 185 17.90 14.12 5.84
CA ILE A 185 19.12 14.85 5.44
C ILE A 185 19.17 16.23 6.13
N VAL A 186 18.01 16.81 6.42
CA VAL A 186 17.93 18.11 7.12
C VAL A 186 18.24 17.89 8.61
N PRO A 187 19.06 18.73 9.27
CA PRO A 187 19.28 18.64 10.71
C PRO A 187 17.98 18.76 11.51
N ALA A 188 17.81 17.91 12.53
CA ALA A 188 16.63 17.96 13.40
C ALA A 188 16.75 19.13 14.37
N SER A 189 15.68 19.92 14.51
CA SER A 189 15.55 20.85 15.62
C SER A 189 15.12 20.09 16.87
N GLN A 190 15.56 20.57 18.04
CA GLN A 190 15.10 20.03 19.32
C GLN A 190 13.56 20.08 19.36
N PHE A 191 12.93 18.95 19.71
CA PHE A 191 11.47 18.76 19.77
C PHE A 191 10.73 18.66 18.42
N SER A 192 11.42 18.47 17.28
CA SER A 192 10.76 18.15 16.01
C SER A 192 10.39 16.67 15.88
N PHE A 193 9.12 16.38 15.60
CA PHE A 193 8.67 15.03 15.26
C PHE A 193 8.97 14.72 13.80
N ARG A 194 9.61 13.57 13.53
CA ARG A 194 9.84 13.06 12.18
C ARG A 194 9.13 11.73 11.99
N PRO A 195 8.15 11.65 11.07
CA PRO A 195 7.56 10.36 10.73
C PRO A 195 8.58 9.49 9.99
N GLY A 196 8.45 8.18 10.14
CA GLY A 196 9.17 7.23 9.28
C GLY A 196 8.61 7.28 7.85
N ALA A 197 9.48 7.08 6.86
CA ALA A 197 9.10 7.07 5.45
C ALA A 197 8.49 5.75 4.98
N GLY A 198 8.54 4.70 5.81
CA GLY A 198 8.31 3.32 5.40
C GLY A 198 6.96 3.07 4.76
N GLU A 199 5.87 3.48 5.42
CA GLU A 199 4.51 3.21 4.92
C GLU A 199 4.24 3.88 3.56
N ALA A 200 4.58 5.17 3.43
CA ALA A 200 4.31 5.93 2.22
C ALA A 200 5.28 5.57 1.09
N LEU A 201 6.58 5.45 1.39
CA LEU A 201 7.60 5.16 0.37
C LEU A 201 7.44 3.74 -0.18
N SER A 202 7.29 2.74 0.68
CA SER A 202 7.13 1.35 0.23
C SER A 202 5.82 1.14 -0.52
N GLY A 203 4.71 1.73 -0.05
CA GLY A 203 3.42 1.67 -0.73
C GLY A 203 3.43 2.36 -2.10
N GLY A 204 4.05 3.54 -2.19
CA GLY A 204 4.22 4.26 -3.46
C GLY A 204 5.08 3.49 -4.47
N LEU A 205 6.20 2.92 -4.00
CA LEU A 205 7.08 2.09 -4.84
C LEU A 205 6.42 0.79 -5.29
N ALA A 206 5.59 0.16 -4.45
CA ALA A 206 4.82 -1.03 -4.83
C ALA A 206 3.72 -0.71 -5.87
N ALA A 207 3.04 0.43 -5.72
CA ALA A 207 1.94 0.83 -6.60
C ALA A 207 2.41 1.31 -7.98
N LEU A 208 3.55 2.01 -8.05
CA LEU A 208 4.10 2.60 -9.28
C LEU A 208 4.19 1.63 -10.47
N PRO A 209 4.85 0.45 -10.36
CA PRO A 209 4.97 -0.46 -11.50
C PRO A 209 3.62 -1.01 -11.96
N LEU A 210 2.68 -1.22 -11.04
CA LEU A 210 1.34 -1.68 -11.37
C LEU A 210 0.52 -0.61 -12.07
N TRP A 211 0.60 0.64 -11.60
CA TRP A 211 -0.04 1.77 -12.29
C TRP A 211 0.47 1.88 -13.73
N LEU A 212 1.78 1.84 -13.93
CA LEU A 212 2.38 1.90 -15.27
C LEU A 212 1.94 0.73 -16.15
N ALA A 213 1.84 -0.48 -15.59
CA ALA A 213 1.36 -1.65 -16.32
C ALA A 213 -0.12 -1.51 -16.73
N TYR A 214 -1.01 -1.10 -15.82
CA TYR A 214 -2.42 -0.88 -16.13
C TYR A 214 -2.62 0.24 -17.14
N LEU A 215 -1.90 1.37 -16.98
CA LEU A 215 -1.94 2.47 -17.94
C LEU A 215 -1.49 2.02 -19.33
N TRP A 216 -0.41 1.24 -19.41
CA TRP A 216 0.05 0.65 -20.65
C TRP A 216 -0.99 -0.27 -21.30
N LEU A 217 -1.67 -1.10 -20.51
CA LEU A 217 -2.76 -1.96 -21.00
C LEU A 217 -3.94 -1.15 -21.52
N VAL A 218 -4.32 -0.05 -20.85
CA VAL A 218 -5.36 0.87 -21.34
C VAL A 218 -4.95 1.49 -22.67
N MET A 219 -3.74 2.05 -22.76
CA MET A 219 -3.24 2.64 -24.00
C MET A 219 -3.20 1.62 -25.15
N ARG A 220 -2.81 0.39 -24.86
CA ARG A 220 -2.79 -0.70 -25.84
C ARG A 220 -4.21 -1.04 -26.32
N ALA A 221 -5.17 -1.15 -25.41
CA ALA A 221 -6.57 -1.45 -25.74
C ALA A 221 -7.20 -0.37 -26.63
N LEU A 222 -6.88 0.91 -26.38
CA LEU A 222 -7.36 2.04 -27.19
C LEU A 222 -6.78 2.02 -28.61
N ARG A 223 -5.51 1.65 -28.78
CA ARG A 223 -4.86 1.58 -30.11
C ARG A 223 -5.40 0.45 -30.98
N THR A 224 -5.94 -0.61 -30.37
CA THR A 224 -6.49 -1.77 -31.08
C THR A 224 -7.99 -1.67 -31.35
N ALA A 225 -8.65 -0.59 -30.91
CA ALA A 225 -10.08 -0.41 -31.13
C ALA A 225 -10.35 -0.06 -32.62
N PRO A 226 -11.27 -0.75 -33.31
CA PRO A 226 -11.62 -0.42 -34.69
C PRO A 226 -12.18 1.01 -34.80
N ALA A 227 -11.84 1.70 -35.88
CA ALA A 227 -12.32 3.05 -36.14
C ALA A 227 -13.87 3.08 -36.22
N PRO A 228 -14.54 4.11 -35.69
CA PRO A 228 -15.98 4.24 -35.84
C PRO A 228 -16.35 4.30 -37.33
N PRO A 229 -17.47 3.68 -37.75
CA PRO A 229 -17.91 3.75 -39.14
C PRO A 229 -18.10 5.21 -39.54
N ALA A 230 -17.57 5.57 -40.72
CA ALA A 230 -17.77 6.89 -41.30
C ALA A 230 -19.28 7.16 -41.41
N ALA A 231 -19.72 8.29 -40.86
CA ALA A 231 -21.09 8.76 -40.93
C ALA A 231 -21.46 9.20 -42.35
#